data_AF-A0A4C2EIF4-F1
#
_entry.id   AF-A0A4C2EIF4-F1
#
_cell.length_a   1.000
_cell.length_b   1.000
_cell.length_c   1.000
_cell.angle_alpha   90.00
_cell.angle_beta   90.00
_cell.angle_gamma   90.00
#
_symmetry.space_group_name_H-M   'P 1'
#
loop_
_entity.id
_entity.type
_entity.pdbx_description
1 polymer ?
#
loop_
_entity_poly.entity_id
_entity_poly.type
_entity_poly.pdbx_seq_one_letter_code
_entity_poly.pdbx_strand_id
1 'polypeptide(L)'
;MVQNVASVMAELEPEDFHLLSGVEQGMRFSEYVAREKLTEFSRLTTEDVDYRLDRCADRGLVERKTIQYEGFKLTFEGYDTLALHTFAERDTIDGVGSPLGVGKESDVYEAHSYKPVALKYHREGYTNFREVMKEREYTADRDHVSWLYTARKAAEREYDALETLYPDVSVPQPIDTNRHAIVMEKIDGVELSRTRLESEQVLPILDLVLEEMQTAYREGYVHADMSEYNVFVTNEGVVVFDWPQAVPTDHENARELLTRDVENIVSYFERKYPQEIRDVDRRAVAEQLATDSFESITEFTE
;
A
#
# COMPACT_ATOMS: atom_id res chain seq x y z
N MET A 1 -7.21 -11.68 -14.60
CA MET A 1 -5.76 -11.43 -14.47
C MET A 1 -5.62 -9.93 -14.36
N VAL A 2 -5.10 -9.42 -13.23
CA VAL A 2 -4.78 -7.99 -13.10
C VAL A 2 -3.64 -7.73 -14.08
N GLN A 3 -3.95 -7.10 -15.21
CA GLN A 3 -2.94 -6.73 -16.20
C GLN A 3 -2.25 -5.48 -15.66
N ASN A 4 -0.93 -5.55 -15.49
CA ASN A 4 -0.11 -4.38 -15.24
C ASN A 4 -0.32 -3.37 -16.38
N VAL A 5 -0.62 -2.11 -16.04
CA VAL A 5 -0.91 -1.04 -17.00
C VAL A 5 0.31 -0.60 -17.83
N ALA A 6 1.52 -1.06 -17.51
CA ALA A 6 2.75 -0.67 -18.20
C ALA A 6 2.68 -0.87 -19.73
N SER A 7 2.11 -1.98 -20.21
CA SER A 7 1.95 -2.20 -21.66
C SER A 7 0.95 -1.23 -22.29
N VAL A 8 -0.10 -0.88 -21.55
CA VAL A 8 -1.13 0.07 -22.00
C VAL A 8 -0.55 1.48 -22.05
N MET A 9 0.19 1.87 -21.01
CA MET A 9 0.86 3.17 -20.91
C MET A 9 1.85 3.39 -22.07
N ALA A 10 2.58 2.35 -22.48
CA ALA A 10 3.52 2.45 -23.60
C ALA A 10 2.85 2.79 -24.95
N GLU A 11 1.53 2.58 -25.08
CA GLU A 11 0.76 2.95 -26.27
C GLU A 11 0.10 4.33 -26.18
N LEU A 12 0.22 5.02 -25.05
CA LEU A 12 -0.41 6.32 -24.84
C LEU A 12 0.46 7.47 -25.38
N GLU A 13 -0.23 8.49 -25.88
CA GLU A 13 0.35 9.74 -26.35
C GLU A 13 0.26 10.81 -25.22
N PRO A 14 1.09 11.87 -25.23
CA PRO A 14 1.07 12.92 -24.21
C PRO A 14 -0.32 13.48 -23.88
N GLU A 15 -1.17 13.65 -24.90
CA GLU A 15 -2.52 14.18 -24.71
C GLU A 15 -3.48 13.18 -24.03
N ASP A 16 -3.17 11.88 -23.99
CA ASP A 16 -3.92 10.89 -23.23
C ASP A 16 -3.72 11.17 -21.74
N PHE A 17 -2.48 11.46 -21.33
CA PHE A 17 -2.16 11.83 -19.96
C PHE A 17 -2.78 13.19 -19.59
N HIS A 18 -2.85 14.15 -20.52
CA HIS A 18 -3.57 15.40 -20.31
C HIS A 18 -5.08 15.17 -20.10
N LEU A 19 -5.70 14.29 -20.90
CA LEU A 19 -7.10 13.90 -20.71
C LEU A 19 -7.30 13.24 -19.35
N LEU A 20 -6.53 12.21 -19.02
CA LEU A 20 -6.66 11.46 -17.75
C LEU A 20 -6.45 12.37 -16.54
N SER A 21 -5.46 13.28 -16.59
CA SER A 21 -5.24 14.30 -15.55
C SER A 21 -6.41 15.28 -15.46
N GLY A 22 -7.03 15.64 -16.59
CA GLY A 22 -8.23 16.47 -16.61
C GLY A 22 -9.45 15.78 -15.97
N VAL A 23 -9.61 14.47 -16.19
CA VAL A 23 -10.63 13.66 -15.51
C VAL A 23 -10.34 13.61 -14.01
N GLU A 24 -9.09 13.33 -13.59
CA GLU A 24 -8.68 13.34 -12.18
C GLU A 24 -9.01 14.68 -11.50
N GLN A 25 -8.67 15.79 -12.16
CA GLN A 25 -8.93 17.13 -11.65
C GLN A 25 -10.43 17.40 -11.53
N GLY A 26 -11.23 17.03 -12.53
CA GLY A 26 -12.68 17.17 -12.49
C GLY A 26 -13.33 16.32 -11.40
N MET A 27 -12.76 15.15 -11.10
CA MET A 27 -13.27 14.23 -10.06
C MET A 27 -13.25 14.82 -8.65
N ARG A 28 -12.50 15.90 -8.43
CA ARG A 28 -12.54 16.68 -7.18
C ARG A 28 -13.89 17.34 -6.92
N PHE A 29 -14.69 17.56 -7.97
CA PHE A 29 -15.95 18.29 -7.91
C PHE A 29 -17.18 17.41 -8.18
N SER A 30 -17.01 16.23 -8.77
CA SER A 30 -18.10 15.33 -9.17
C SER A 30 -17.58 13.91 -9.36
N GLU A 31 -18.34 12.87 -9.01
CA GLU A 31 -17.89 11.48 -9.24
C GLU A 31 -17.70 11.15 -10.72
N TYR A 32 -18.62 11.59 -11.58
CA TYR A 32 -18.46 11.57 -13.03
C TYR A 32 -18.30 12.99 -13.53
N VAL A 33 -17.21 13.26 -14.24
CA VAL A 33 -16.90 14.56 -14.83
C VAL A 33 -17.68 14.70 -16.12
N ALA A 34 -18.53 15.72 -16.21
CA ALA A 34 -19.27 16.00 -17.43
C ALA A 34 -18.33 16.25 -18.60
N ARG A 35 -18.62 15.62 -19.75
CA ARG A 35 -17.82 15.72 -20.98
C ARG A 35 -17.46 17.17 -21.35
N GLU A 36 -18.43 18.07 -21.24
CA GLU A 36 -18.28 19.49 -21.59
C GLU A 36 -17.17 20.20 -20.79
N LYS A 37 -16.95 19.80 -19.53
CA LYS A 37 -15.93 20.38 -18.64
C LYS A 37 -14.53 19.86 -18.91
N LEU A 38 -14.38 18.73 -19.62
CA LEU A 38 -13.09 18.10 -19.83
C LEU A 38 -12.16 18.93 -20.72
N THR A 39 -12.70 19.72 -21.65
CA THR A 39 -11.90 20.66 -22.45
C THR A 39 -11.17 21.68 -21.57
N GLU A 40 -11.83 22.19 -20.53
CA GLU A 40 -11.25 23.13 -19.56
C GLU A 40 -10.18 22.44 -18.69
N PHE A 41 -10.49 21.28 -18.11
CA PHE A 41 -9.57 20.60 -17.20
C PHE A 41 -8.35 19.99 -17.89
N SER A 42 -8.53 19.39 -19.07
CA SER A 42 -7.44 18.77 -19.83
C SER A 42 -6.65 19.76 -20.68
N ARG A 43 -7.22 20.96 -20.94
CA ARG A 43 -6.70 21.96 -21.89
C ARG A 43 -6.57 21.44 -23.32
N LEU A 44 -7.40 20.46 -23.68
CA LEU A 44 -7.47 19.89 -25.02
C LEU A 44 -8.62 20.49 -25.83
N THR A 45 -8.53 20.34 -27.16
CA THR A 45 -9.63 20.69 -28.05
C THR A 45 -10.82 19.76 -27.85
N THR A 46 -11.98 20.14 -28.37
CA THR A 46 -13.18 19.30 -28.27
C THR A 46 -13.00 18.00 -29.06
N GLU A 47 -12.39 18.07 -30.24
CA GLU A 47 -12.08 16.91 -31.07
C GLU A 47 -11.09 15.96 -30.39
N ASP A 48 -10.04 16.50 -29.77
CA ASP A 48 -9.05 15.70 -29.04
C ASP A 48 -9.69 14.99 -27.83
N VAL A 49 -10.51 15.71 -27.05
CA VAL A 49 -11.20 15.12 -25.90
C VAL A 49 -12.04 13.92 -26.33
N ASP A 50 -12.86 14.04 -27.38
CA ASP A 50 -13.71 12.93 -27.82
C ASP A 50 -12.89 11.74 -28.30
N TYR A 51 -11.89 12.00 -29.15
CA TYR A 51 -11.02 10.96 -29.67
C TYR A 51 -10.30 10.22 -28.54
N ARG A 52 -9.71 10.95 -27.58
CA ARG A 52 -8.97 10.36 -26.46
C ARG A 52 -9.91 9.69 -25.45
N LEU A 53 -11.13 10.17 -25.25
CA LEU A 53 -12.11 9.53 -24.37
C LEU A 53 -12.51 8.14 -24.87
N ASP A 54 -12.78 7.99 -26.18
CA ASP A 54 -13.01 6.68 -26.79
C ASP A 54 -11.75 5.80 -26.61
N ARG A 55 -10.58 6.34 -26.97
CA ARG A 55 -9.27 5.67 -26.89
C ARG A 55 -8.93 5.14 -25.48
N CYS A 56 -9.22 5.93 -24.44
CA CYS A 56 -8.97 5.60 -23.03
C CYS A 56 -10.06 4.68 -22.47
N ALA A 57 -11.31 4.82 -22.90
CA ALA A 57 -12.41 3.93 -22.48
C ALA A 57 -12.22 2.52 -23.04
N ASP A 58 -11.80 2.39 -24.30
CA ASP A 58 -11.49 1.11 -24.94
C ASP A 58 -10.36 0.36 -24.23
N ARG A 59 -9.45 1.10 -23.59
CA ARG A 59 -8.35 0.58 -22.77
C ARG A 59 -8.72 0.38 -21.30
N GLY A 60 -9.94 0.69 -20.90
CA GLY A 60 -10.41 0.55 -19.52
C GLY A 60 -9.79 1.55 -18.54
N LEU A 61 -9.25 2.68 -19.01
CA LEU A 61 -8.64 3.72 -18.17
C LEU A 61 -9.67 4.71 -17.61
N VAL A 62 -10.81 4.81 -18.29
CA VAL A 62 -11.96 5.62 -17.86
C VAL A 62 -13.25 4.83 -18.01
N GLU A 63 -14.19 5.09 -17.11
CA GLU A 63 -15.56 4.59 -17.18
C GLU A 63 -16.48 5.68 -17.70
N ARG A 64 -17.37 5.33 -18.64
CA ARG A 64 -18.37 6.24 -19.23
C ARG A 64 -19.75 5.96 -18.64
N LYS A 65 -20.42 7.03 -18.21
CA LYS A 65 -21.84 7.04 -17.85
C LYS A 65 -22.61 7.90 -18.86
N THR A 66 -23.75 7.39 -19.34
CA THR A 66 -24.62 8.08 -20.32
C THR A 66 -26.03 8.37 -19.79
N ILE A 67 -26.34 7.92 -18.58
CA ILE A 67 -27.64 8.16 -17.94
C ILE A 67 -27.68 9.60 -17.41
N GLN A 68 -28.70 10.37 -17.81
CA GLN A 68 -28.93 11.80 -17.52
C GLN A 68 -27.99 12.77 -18.24
N TYR A 69 -26.71 12.44 -18.34
CA TYR A 69 -25.71 13.21 -19.10
C TYR A 69 -24.52 12.30 -19.46
N GLU A 70 -23.65 12.75 -20.37
CA GLU A 70 -22.40 12.07 -20.69
C GLU A 70 -21.29 12.49 -19.71
N GLY A 71 -20.82 11.55 -18.89
CA GLY A 71 -19.83 11.77 -17.85
C GLY A 71 -18.78 10.67 -17.76
N PHE A 72 -17.61 11.01 -17.24
CA PHE A 72 -16.44 10.14 -17.21
C PHE A 72 -15.77 10.10 -15.84
N LYS A 73 -15.26 8.94 -15.46
CA LYS A 73 -14.58 8.70 -14.18
C LYS A 73 -13.32 7.88 -14.42
N LEU A 74 -12.23 8.15 -13.70
CA LEU A 74 -11.04 7.29 -13.75
C LEU A 74 -11.32 5.92 -13.12
N THR A 75 -10.80 4.89 -13.77
CA THR A 75 -10.65 3.56 -13.17
C THR A 75 -9.36 3.51 -12.34
N PHE A 76 -9.14 2.41 -11.62
CA PHE A 76 -7.86 2.20 -10.95
C PHE A 76 -6.73 2.07 -11.97
N GLU A 77 -6.97 1.45 -13.12
CA GLU A 77 -6.00 1.31 -14.21
C GLU A 77 -5.63 2.68 -14.81
N GLY A 78 -6.60 3.58 -14.97
CA GLY A 78 -6.32 4.97 -15.36
C GLY A 78 -5.49 5.72 -14.31
N TYR A 79 -5.74 5.47 -13.04
CA TYR A 79 -5.02 6.09 -11.93
C TYR A 79 -3.59 5.54 -11.78
N ASP A 80 -3.40 4.24 -11.96
CA ASP A 80 -2.09 3.57 -12.05
C ASP A 80 -1.25 4.17 -13.16
N THR A 81 -1.88 4.35 -14.33
CA THR A 81 -1.21 4.89 -15.52
C THR A 81 -0.67 6.30 -15.27
N LEU A 82 -1.43 7.14 -14.57
CA LEU A 82 -0.98 8.48 -14.19
C LEU A 82 0.18 8.46 -13.16
N ALA A 83 0.12 7.56 -12.18
CA ALA A 83 1.19 7.39 -11.20
C ALA A 83 2.48 6.89 -11.88
N LEU A 84 2.37 5.84 -12.68
CA LEU A 84 3.48 5.25 -13.44
C LEU A 84 4.11 6.25 -14.40
N HIS A 85 3.30 7.04 -15.10
CA HIS A 85 3.78 8.12 -15.95
C HIS A 85 4.60 9.13 -15.17
N THR A 86 4.15 9.51 -13.98
CA THR A 86 4.89 10.46 -13.14
C THR A 86 6.25 9.90 -12.71
N PHE A 87 6.33 8.62 -12.35
CA PHE A 87 7.60 7.98 -12.01
C PHE A 87 8.55 7.87 -13.21
N ALA A 88 8.03 7.63 -14.41
CA ALA A 88 8.82 7.62 -15.63
C ALA A 88 9.34 9.04 -15.98
N GLU A 89 8.50 10.08 -15.84
CA GLU A 89 8.92 11.48 -16.08
C GLU A 89 9.98 11.97 -15.07
N ARG A 90 10.00 11.38 -13.87
CA ARG A 90 11.00 11.66 -12.82
C ARG A 90 12.28 10.84 -12.95
N ASP A 91 12.36 9.95 -13.94
CA ASP A 91 13.43 8.95 -14.09
C ASP A 91 13.58 8.03 -12.86
N THR A 92 12.52 7.86 -12.06
CA THR A 92 12.51 7.00 -10.87
C THR A 92 12.58 5.52 -11.27
N ILE A 93 11.77 5.14 -12.26
CA ILE A 93 11.75 3.79 -12.85
C ILE A 93 11.62 3.89 -14.38
N ASP A 94 12.26 2.96 -15.08
CA ASP A 94 12.26 2.88 -16.55
C ASP A 94 11.53 1.64 -17.10
N GLY A 95 11.09 0.75 -16.21
CA GLY A 95 10.32 -0.44 -16.59
C GLY A 95 9.58 -1.07 -15.41
N VAL A 96 8.59 -1.91 -15.71
CA VAL A 96 7.88 -2.71 -14.71
C VAL A 96 7.99 -4.19 -15.09
N GLY A 97 8.39 -4.99 -14.11
CA GLY A 97 8.63 -6.42 -14.23
C GLY A 97 7.46 -7.28 -13.74
N SER A 98 7.81 -8.41 -13.14
CA SER A 98 6.85 -9.43 -12.71
C SER A 98 6.08 -9.00 -11.46
N PRO A 99 4.84 -9.49 -11.25
CA PRO A 99 4.15 -9.30 -9.97
C PRO A 99 4.93 -10.01 -8.85
N LEU A 100 5.10 -9.31 -7.73
CA LEU A 100 5.68 -9.84 -6.48
C LEU A 100 4.59 -10.30 -5.52
N GLY A 101 3.47 -9.58 -5.47
CA GLY A 101 2.30 -9.92 -4.65
C GLY A 101 1.06 -9.21 -5.15
N VAL A 102 -0.08 -9.90 -5.22
CA VAL A 102 -1.37 -9.33 -5.63
C VAL A 102 -2.37 -9.68 -4.54
N GLY A 103 -2.79 -8.67 -3.79
CA GLY A 103 -3.60 -8.80 -2.60
C GLY A 103 -4.97 -8.13 -2.72
N LYS A 104 -5.72 -8.15 -1.63
CA LYS A 104 -7.02 -7.44 -1.57
C LYS A 104 -6.87 -5.92 -1.47
N GLU A 105 -5.73 -5.47 -0.93
CA GLU A 105 -5.49 -4.11 -0.49
C GLU A 105 -4.31 -3.45 -1.19
N SER A 106 -3.47 -4.24 -1.88
CA SER A 106 -2.39 -3.72 -2.70
C SER A 106 -1.98 -4.69 -3.82
N ASP A 107 -1.43 -4.13 -4.89
CA ASP A 107 -0.72 -4.85 -5.94
C ASP A 107 0.74 -4.41 -5.93
N VAL A 108 1.67 -5.37 -5.85
CA VAL A 108 3.11 -5.13 -5.79
C VAL A 108 3.78 -5.77 -6.99
N TYR A 109 4.58 -4.97 -7.69
CA TYR A 109 5.34 -5.37 -8.87
C TYR A 109 6.82 -5.11 -8.65
N GLU A 110 7.65 -5.91 -9.29
CA GLU A 110 9.04 -5.51 -9.51
C GLU A 110 9.06 -4.35 -10.50
N ALA A 111 9.94 -3.37 -10.29
CA ALA A 111 10.19 -2.29 -11.22
C ALA A 111 11.71 -2.14 -11.45
N HIS A 112 12.05 -1.66 -12.65
CA HIS A 112 13.42 -1.48 -13.11
C HIS A 112 13.85 -0.04 -12.88
N SER A 113 15.03 0.10 -12.29
CA SER A 113 15.78 1.34 -12.07
C SER A 113 17.27 0.98 -12.09
N TYR A 114 18.16 1.81 -11.54
CA TYR A 114 19.59 1.46 -11.41
C TYR A 114 19.82 0.14 -10.65
N LYS A 115 18.94 -0.15 -9.69
CA LYS A 115 18.79 -1.47 -9.03
C LYS A 115 17.32 -1.88 -9.09
N PRO A 116 16.98 -3.18 -9.00
CA PRO A 116 15.59 -3.60 -8.88
C PRO A 116 14.91 -2.98 -7.66
N VAL A 117 13.71 -2.44 -7.87
CA VAL A 117 12.88 -1.80 -6.84
C VAL A 117 11.49 -2.45 -6.82
N ALA A 118 10.71 -2.20 -5.77
CA ALA A 118 9.31 -2.60 -5.69
C ALA A 118 8.41 -1.40 -5.99
N LEU A 119 7.38 -1.62 -6.79
CA LEU A 119 6.30 -0.69 -7.08
C LEU A 119 5.00 -1.23 -6.47
N LYS A 120 4.51 -0.56 -5.43
CA LYS A 120 3.27 -0.91 -4.72
C LYS A 120 2.15 0.05 -5.09
N TYR A 121 1.02 -0.47 -5.55
CA TYR A 121 -0.23 0.27 -5.72
C TYR A 121 -1.20 -0.08 -4.60
N HIS A 122 -1.80 0.91 -3.95
CA HIS A 122 -2.85 0.70 -2.97
C HIS A 122 -4.22 0.49 -3.62
N ARG A 123 -4.98 -0.46 -3.10
CA ARG A 123 -6.30 -0.91 -3.57
C ARG A 123 -7.36 -0.93 -2.48
N GLU A 124 -7.10 -0.29 -1.33
CA GLU A 124 -8.04 -0.24 -0.21
C GLU A 124 -9.48 0.08 -0.66
N GLY A 125 -10.43 -0.76 -0.22
CA GLY A 125 -11.85 -0.63 -0.55
C GLY A 125 -12.29 -1.23 -1.91
N TYR A 126 -11.37 -1.67 -2.77
CA TYR A 126 -11.70 -2.18 -4.12
C TYR A 126 -12.30 -3.61 -4.11
N THR A 127 -11.71 -4.54 -3.36
CA THR A 127 -12.03 -5.98 -3.49
C THR A 127 -13.39 -6.38 -2.91
N ASN A 128 -13.81 -5.80 -1.78
CA ASN A 128 -15.11 -6.08 -1.17
C ASN A 128 -16.28 -5.68 -2.09
N PHE A 129 -16.04 -4.83 -3.10
CA PHE A 129 -17.08 -4.29 -3.96
C PHE A 129 -17.40 -5.17 -5.17
N ARG A 130 -16.48 -6.02 -5.65
CA ARG A 130 -16.85 -7.01 -6.70
C ARG A 130 -17.94 -7.97 -6.23
N GLU A 131 -17.96 -8.28 -4.94
CA GLU A 131 -19.02 -9.08 -4.32
C GLU A 131 -20.27 -8.25 -4.00
N VAL A 132 -20.12 -7.00 -3.52
CA VAL A 132 -21.26 -6.15 -3.11
C VAL A 132 -21.99 -5.46 -4.28
N MET A 133 -21.31 -5.15 -5.40
CA MET A 133 -21.93 -4.61 -6.62
C MET A 133 -22.90 -5.56 -7.29
N LYS A 134 -22.80 -6.87 -7.01
CA LYS A 134 -23.83 -7.83 -7.43
C LYS A 134 -25.17 -7.60 -6.73
N GLU A 135 -25.20 -6.88 -5.61
CA GLU A 135 -26.39 -6.78 -4.76
C GLU A 135 -26.94 -5.37 -4.56
N ARG A 136 -26.22 -4.29 -4.91
CA ARG A 136 -26.67 -2.92 -4.60
C ARG A 136 -26.54 -1.92 -5.75
N GLU A 137 -27.51 -1.97 -6.66
CA GLU A 137 -27.71 -0.97 -7.72
C GLU A 137 -28.65 0.19 -7.30
N TYR A 138 -29.00 0.34 -6.03
CA TYR A 138 -30.12 1.22 -5.63
C TYR A 138 -29.95 2.01 -4.33
N THR A 139 -28.78 2.56 -3.99
CA THR A 139 -28.73 3.70 -3.04
C THR A 139 -27.35 4.38 -3.06
N ALA A 140 -27.25 5.58 -3.62
CA ALA A 140 -26.07 6.42 -3.46
C ALA A 140 -26.50 7.88 -3.39
N ASP A 141 -26.64 8.38 -2.17
CA ASP A 141 -26.74 9.79 -1.87
C ASP A 141 -25.86 10.02 -0.62
N ARG A 142 -24.89 10.93 -0.75
CA ARG A 142 -23.99 11.48 0.30
C ARG A 142 -22.77 10.63 0.70
N ASP A 143 -21.71 10.77 -0.10
CA ASP A 143 -20.37 11.25 0.29
C ASP A 143 -19.39 10.85 -0.81
N HIS A 144 -18.97 11.81 -1.62
CA HIS A 144 -18.05 11.62 -2.75
C HIS A 144 -16.61 11.37 -2.27
N VAL A 145 -16.38 10.36 -1.42
CA VAL A 145 -15.03 9.85 -1.17
C VAL A 145 -14.75 8.80 -2.22
N SER A 146 -14.08 9.21 -3.30
CA SER A 146 -13.61 8.28 -4.34
C SER A 146 -12.67 7.27 -3.70
N TRP A 147 -12.81 5.97 -4.01
CA TRP A 147 -11.88 4.94 -3.55
C TRP A 147 -10.42 5.23 -3.94
N LEU A 148 -10.21 5.96 -5.05
CA LEU A 148 -8.90 6.47 -5.45
C LEU A 148 -8.31 7.44 -4.43
N TYR A 149 -9.16 8.22 -3.75
CA TYR A 149 -8.75 9.11 -2.66
C TYR A 149 -8.37 8.31 -1.41
N THR A 150 -9.13 7.27 -1.05
CA THR A 150 -8.77 6.38 0.07
C THR A 150 -7.43 5.69 -0.18
N ALA A 151 -7.26 5.08 -1.36
CA ALA A 151 -6.01 4.45 -1.77
C ALA A 151 -4.82 5.44 -1.78
N ARG A 152 -5.06 6.68 -2.23
CA ARG A 152 -4.06 7.75 -2.14
C ARG A 152 -3.68 8.05 -0.69
N LYS A 153 -4.65 8.15 0.21
CA LYS A 153 -4.39 8.44 1.63
C LYS A 153 -3.63 7.30 2.31
N ALA A 154 -3.88 6.05 1.92
CA ALA A 154 -3.11 4.91 2.37
C ALA A 154 -1.64 5.00 1.95
N ALA A 155 -1.39 5.30 0.67
CA ALA A 155 -0.04 5.48 0.15
C ALA A 155 0.70 6.66 0.81
N GLU A 156 0.01 7.79 1.04
CA GLU A 156 0.58 8.94 1.76
C GLU A 156 0.99 8.53 3.19
N ARG A 157 0.13 7.81 3.93
CA ARG A 157 0.45 7.35 5.30
C ARG A 157 1.60 6.36 5.35
N GLU A 158 1.59 5.35 4.47
CA GLU A 158 2.68 4.37 4.44
C GLU A 158 4.00 5.04 4.07
N TYR A 159 4.01 5.93 3.07
CA TYR A 159 5.21 6.64 2.69
C TYR A 159 5.75 7.55 3.81
N ASP A 160 4.87 8.31 4.48
CA ASP A 160 5.25 9.16 5.63
C ASP A 160 5.85 8.32 6.78
N ALA A 161 5.29 7.14 7.06
CA ALA A 161 5.83 6.21 8.05
C ALA A 161 7.20 5.66 7.62
N LEU A 162 7.34 5.20 6.38
CA LEU A 162 8.62 4.69 5.86
C LEU A 162 9.72 5.77 5.89
N GLU A 163 9.40 7.02 5.53
CA GLU A 163 10.36 8.12 5.57
C GLU A 163 10.83 8.47 6.99
N THR A 164 9.95 8.29 7.98
CA THR A 164 10.30 8.55 9.38
C THR A 164 11.11 7.41 9.98
N LEU A 165 10.74 6.16 9.65
CA LEU A 165 11.31 4.96 10.25
C LEU A 165 12.65 4.55 9.64
N TYR A 166 12.88 4.85 8.35
CA TYR A 166 14.14 4.53 7.70
C TYR A 166 15.24 5.56 8.06
N PRO A 167 16.48 5.13 8.41
CA PRO A 167 16.99 3.77 8.44
C PRO A 167 17.02 3.12 9.84
N ASP A 168 16.42 3.77 10.85
CA ASP A 168 16.52 3.35 12.25
C ASP A 168 15.74 2.07 12.55
N VAL A 169 14.64 1.84 11.84
CA VAL A 169 13.91 0.57 11.78
C VAL A 169 14.22 -0.12 10.44
N SER A 170 14.38 -1.43 10.47
CA SER A 170 14.53 -2.26 9.29
C SER A 170 13.20 -2.32 8.50
N VAL A 171 13.00 -1.32 7.65
CA VAL A 171 11.87 -1.18 6.70
C VAL A 171 12.40 -1.01 5.27
N PRO A 172 11.58 -1.28 4.23
CA PRO A 172 11.98 -0.99 2.85
C PRO A 172 12.30 0.50 2.68
N GLN A 173 13.47 0.83 2.14
CA GLN A 173 13.82 2.21 1.86
C GLN A 173 12.78 2.87 0.93
N PRO A 174 12.09 3.96 1.34
CA PRO A 174 11.20 4.69 0.46
C PRO A 174 12.01 5.46 -0.60
N ILE A 175 11.55 5.45 -1.86
CA ILE A 175 12.27 6.08 -2.99
C ILE A 175 11.44 7.21 -3.61
N ASP A 176 10.16 6.96 -3.91
CA ASP A 176 9.27 7.95 -4.50
C ASP A 176 7.81 7.59 -4.18
N THR A 177 6.93 8.59 -4.19
CA THR A 177 5.49 8.41 -4.05
C THR A 177 4.74 9.29 -5.04
N ASN A 178 3.67 8.73 -5.58
CA ASN A 178 2.74 9.47 -6.40
C ASN A 178 1.34 8.85 -6.32
N ARG A 179 0.34 9.68 -6.02
CA ARG A 179 -1.06 9.24 -5.93
C ARG A 179 -1.20 8.11 -4.91
N HIS A 180 -1.58 6.92 -5.34
CA HIS A 180 -1.77 5.72 -4.54
C HIS A 180 -0.63 4.71 -4.74
N ALA A 181 0.50 5.15 -5.30
CA ALA A 181 1.62 4.30 -5.63
C ALA A 181 2.89 4.72 -4.89
N ILE A 182 3.66 3.73 -4.44
CA ILE A 182 4.96 3.89 -3.77
C ILE A 182 6.02 3.10 -4.55
N VAL A 183 7.16 3.72 -4.80
CA VAL A 183 8.40 3.06 -5.21
C VAL A 183 9.30 2.95 -3.99
N MET A 184 9.77 1.75 -3.69
CA MET A 184 10.60 1.47 -2.51
C MET A 184 11.59 0.32 -2.79
N GLU A 185 12.50 0.08 -1.86
CA GLU A 185 13.45 -1.03 -1.93
C GLU A 185 12.73 -2.37 -2.16
N LYS A 186 13.30 -3.18 -3.05
CA LYS A 186 12.89 -4.58 -3.20
C LYS A 186 13.63 -5.43 -2.18
N ILE A 187 12.89 -5.99 -1.23
CA ILE A 187 13.44 -6.88 -0.22
C ILE A 187 13.64 -8.28 -0.79
N ASP A 188 14.86 -8.82 -0.64
CA ASP A 188 15.18 -10.22 -0.94
C ASP A 188 15.02 -11.06 0.34
N GLY A 189 13.78 -11.47 0.60
CA GLY A 189 13.42 -12.23 1.80
C GLY A 189 12.18 -13.08 1.59
N VAL A 190 11.90 -13.93 2.58
CA VAL A 190 10.70 -14.79 2.59
C VAL A 190 9.77 -14.31 3.71
N GLU A 191 8.48 -14.13 3.39
CA GLU A 191 7.46 -13.80 4.40
C GLU A 191 7.57 -14.76 5.59
N LEU A 192 7.59 -14.23 6.80
CA LEU A 192 7.73 -15.01 8.03
C LEU A 192 6.69 -16.15 8.10
N SER A 193 5.46 -15.89 7.66
CA SER A 193 4.38 -16.88 7.54
C SER A 193 4.79 -18.14 6.75
N ARG A 194 5.60 -17.98 5.70
CA ARG A 194 6.08 -19.04 4.79
C ARG A 194 7.44 -19.58 5.18
N THR A 195 8.20 -18.86 5.99
CA THR A 195 9.52 -19.27 6.48
C THR A 195 9.39 -20.45 7.46
N ARG A 196 10.30 -21.41 7.36
CA ARG A 196 10.48 -22.47 8.36
C ARG A 196 11.78 -22.20 9.12
N LEU A 197 11.63 -21.65 10.31
CA LEU A 197 12.72 -21.47 11.26
C LEU A 197 13.12 -22.82 11.88
N GLU A 198 14.42 -23.04 12.01
CA GLU A 198 14.98 -24.08 12.87
C GLU A 198 14.82 -23.68 14.34
N SER A 199 14.78 -24.64 15.27
CA SER A 199 14.55 -24.39 16.71
C SER A 199 15.43 -23.28 17.28
N GLU A 200 16.73 -23.28 16.96
CA GLU A 200 17.70 -22.29 17.43
C GLU A 200 17.48 -20.87 16.87
N GLN A 201 16.67 -20.73 15.82
CA GLN A 201 16.37 -19.45 15.18
C GLN A 201 15.04 -18.84 15.68
N VAL A 202 14.19 -19.61 16.35
CA VAL A 202 12.83 -19.18 16.70
C VAL A 202 12.85 -17.96 17.63
N LEU A 203 13.56 -18.06 18.76
CA LEU A 203 13.64 -16.96 19.73
C LEU A 203 14.41 -15.75 19.17
N PRO A 204 15.60 -15.91 18.55
CA PRO A 204 16.32 -14.77 17.96
C PRO A 204 15.53 -14.01 16.90
N ILE A 205 14.75 -14.68 16.04
CA ILE A 205 13.94 -13.99 15.04
C ILE A 205 12.76 -13.26 15.69
N LEU A 206 12.15 -13.82 16.73
CA LEU A 206 11.10 -13.12 17.47
C LEU A 206 11.65 -11.89 18.19
N ASP A 207 12.82 -12.01 18.82
CA ASP A 207 13.51 -10.89 19.47
C ASP A 207 13.77 -9.77 18.47
N LEU A 208 14.32 -10.08 17.29
CA LEU A 208 14.53 -9.10 16.22
C LEU A 208 13.23 -8.39 15.83
N VAL A 209 12.11 -9.11 15.66
CA VAL A 209 10.83 -8.45 15.32
C VAL A 209 10.36 -7.52 16.44
N LEU A 210 10.50 -7.93 17.71
CA LEU A 210 10.11 -7.11 18.86
C LEU A 210 11.03 -5.88 19.02
N GLU A 211 12.32 -6.02 18.76
CA GLU A 211 13.30 -4.92 18.72
C GLU A 211 12.93 -3.88 17.64
N GLU A 212 12.54 -4.32 16.44
CA GLU A 212 12.05 -3.41 15.39
C GLU A 212 10.76 -2.70 15.81
N MET A 213 9.86 -3.40 16.51
CA MET A 213 8.63 -2.79 17.05
C MET A 213 8.90 -1.75 18.14
N GLN A 214 9.87 -2.03 19.03
CA GLN A 214 10.32 -1.07 20.04
C GLN A 214 10.93 0.16 19.38
N THR A 215 11.81 -0.05 18.40
CA THR A 215 12.47 1.05 17.68
C THR A 215 11.45 1.89 16.92
N ALA A 216 10.45 1.28 16.27
CA ALA A 216 9.36 2.00 15.64
C ALA A 216 8.55 2.84 16.64
N TYR A 217 8.25 2.29 17.83
CA TYR A 217 7.57 3.02 18.90
C TYR A 217 8.40 4.21 19.39
N ARG A 218 9.71 4.03 19.52
CA ARG A 218 10.65 5.10 19.91
C ARG A 218 10.71 6.21 18.85
N GLU A 219 10.67 5.86 17.56
CA GLU A 219 10.63 6.80 16.43
C GLU A 219 9.24 7.41 16.18
N GLY A 220 8.24 7.06 17.01
CA GLY A 220 6.96 7.74 17.03
C GLY A 220 5.82 7.02 16.32
N TYR A 221 5.98 5.76 15.92
CA TYR A 221 4.95 4.99 15.24
C TYR A 221 4.62 3.64 15.90
N VAL A 222 3.35 3.27 15.83
CA VAL A 222 2.87 1.90 16.06
C VAL A 222 2.42 1.35 14.71
N HIS A 223 2.85 0.13 14.36
CA HIS A 223 2.47 -0.49 13.09
C HIS A 223 0.95 -0.65 12.96
N ALA A 224 0.28 -1.02 14.04
CA ALA A 224 -1.17 -1.16 14.15
C ALA A 224 -1.79 -2.14 13.13
N ASP A 225 -0.99 -3.09 12.65
CA ASP A 225 -1.42 -4.28 11.90
C ASP A 225 -0.29 -5.34 11.86
N MET A 226 0.50 -5.46 12.93
CA MET A 226 1.65 -6.38 12.92
C MET A 226 1.17 -7.83 12.88
N SER A 227 1.77 -8.64 11.99
CA SER A 227 1.49 -10.06 11.84
C SER A 227 2.64 -10.81 11.13
N GLU A 228 2.57 -12.14 11.06
CA GLU A 228 3.54 -12.96 10.32
C GLU A 228 3.56 -12.72 8.80
N TYR A 229 2.58 -11.99 8.27
CA TYR A 229 2.50 -11.64 6.85
C TYR A 229 3.23 -10.33 6.53
N ASN A 230 3.54 -9.52 7.55
CA ASN A 230 4.10 -8.16 7.43
C ASN A 230 5.58 -8.10 7.85
N VAL A 231 6.24 -9.27 7.86
CA VAL A 231 7.66 -9.42 8.19
C VAL A 231 8.33 -10.30 7.13
N PHE A 232 9.39 -9.80 6.51
CA PHE A 232 10.32 -10.62 5.73
C PHE A 232 11.46 -11.12 6.62
N VAL A 233 11.82 -12.39 6.45
CA VAL A 233 13.07 -12.95 6.98
C VAL A 233 14.09 -12.95 5.84
N THR A 234 15.23 -12.29 6.06
CA THR A 234 16.32 -12.14 5.09
C THR A 234 17.59 -12.81 5.63
N ASN A 235 18.68 -12.75 4.87
CA ASN A 235 19.98 -13.20 5.37
C ASN A 235 20.62 -12.22 6.37
N GLU A 236 20.10 -10.99 6.45
CA GLU A 236 20.64 -9.90 7.28
C GLU A 236 19.83 -9.67 8.55
N GLY A 237 18.63 -10.27 8.66
CA GLY A 237 17.74 -10.12 9.80
C GLY A 237 16.28 -10.17 9.38
N VAL A 238 15.47 -9.30 9.97
CA VAL A 238 14.05 -9.13 9.61
C VAL A 238 13.83 -7.76 8.97
N VAL A 239 12.81 -7.65 8.13
CA VAL A 239 12.34 -6.37 7.58
C VAL A 239 10.84 -6.28 7.78
N VAL A 240 10.37 -5.24 8.46
CA VAL A 240 8.95 -4.98 8.70
C VAL A 240 8.39 -4.11 7.56
N PHE A 241 7.26 -4.52 6.98
CA PHE A 241 6.66 -3.83 5.85
C PHE A 241 5.14 -3.74 5.98
N ASP A 242 4.51 -2.99 5.07
CA ASP A 242 3.07 -2.73 5.05
C ASP A 242 2.59 -1.83 6.19
N TRP A 243 2.93 -0.53 6.09
CA TRP A 243 2.62 0.49 7.09
C TRP A 243 1.38 1.39 6.83
N PRO A 244 0.39 1.08 5.95
CA PRO A 244 -0.71 2.03 5.69
C PRO A 244 -1.65 2.24 6.88
N GLN A 245 -1.67 1.32 7.84
CA GLN A 245 -2.46 1.40 9.08
C GLN A 245 -1.70 2.00 10.26
N ALA A 246 -0.43 2.37 10.06
CA ALA A 246 0.42 2.87 11.13
C ALA A 246 -0.15 4.14 11.76
N VAL A 247 -0.01 4.26 13.07
CA VAL A 247 -0.49 5.41 13.83
C VAL A 247 0.65 6.05 14.63
N PRO A 248 0.63 7.37 14.82
CA PRO A 248 1.55 8.05 15.73
C PRO A 248 1.41 7.55 17.18
N THR A 249 2.48 7.61 17.95
CA THR A 249 2.49 7.16 19.36
C THR A 249 1.69 8.06 20.31
N ASP A 250 1.34 9.28 19.88
CA ASP A 250 0.45 10.20 20.60
C ASP A 250 -1.04 9.92 20.32
N HIS A 251 -1.37 8.97 19.43
CA HIS A 251 -2.73 8.54 19.18
C HIS A 251 -3.36 7.91 20.44
N GLU A 252 -4.63 8.20 20.70
CA GLU A 252 -5.34 7.78 21.92
C GLU A 252 -5.26 6.25 22.19
N ASN A 253 -5.28 5.47 21.11
CA ASN A 253 -5.23 4.00 21.16
C ASN A 253 -3.84 3.41 20.90
N ALA A 254 -2.77 4.20 20.84
CA ALA A 254 -1.43 3.72 20.45
C ALA A 254 -0.94 2.55 21.32
N ARG A 255 -1.15 2.63 22.66
CA ARG A 255 -0.76 1.56 23.58
C ARG A 255 -1.57 0.27 23.38
N GLU A 256 -2.86 0.39 23.11
CA GLU A 256 -3.72 -0.76 22.85
C GLU A 256 -3.33 -1.43 21.53
N LEU A 257 -3.05 -0.63 20.49
CA LEU A 257 -2.60 -1.13 19.19
C LEU A 257 -1.24 -1.82 19.28
N LEU A 258 -0.28 -1.27 20.02
CA LEU A 258 1.00 -1.92 20.27
C LEU A 258 0.82 -3.26 20.99
N THR A 259 -0.05 -3.30 22.01
CA THR A 259 -0.34 -4.54 22.73
C THR A 259 -0.92 -5.60 21.80
N ARG A 260 -1.84 -5.20 20.92
CA ARG A 260 -2.44 -6.10 19.91
C ARG A 260 -1.39 -6.60 18.91
N ASP A 261 -0.49 -5.75 18.47
CA ASP A 261 0.61 -6.11 17.56
C ASP A 261 1.53 -7.16 18.21
N VAL A 262 1.91 -6.98 19.49
CA VAL A 262 2.67 -7.96 20.28
C VAL A 262 1.88 -9.26 20.42
N GLU A 263 0.59 -9.17 20.74
CA GLU A 263 -0.27 -10.35 20.88
C GLU A 263 -0.33 -11.16 19.58
N ASN A 264 -0.45 -10.51 18.42
CA ASN A 264 -0.52 -11.17 17.12
C ASN A 264 0.78 -11.93 16.81
N ILE A 265 1.92 -11.25 16.90
CA ILE A 265 3.22 -11.84 16.55
C ILE A 265 3.57 -12.98 17.52
N VAL A 266 3.46 -12.77 18.82
CA VAL A 266 3.76 -13.81 19.84
C VAL A 266 2.82 -15.00 19.67
N SER A 267 1.51 -14.76 19.46
CA SER A 267 0.55 -15.85 19.22
C SER A 267 0.89 -16.68 17.98
N TYR A 268 1.43 -16.06 16.93
CA TYR A 268 1.92 -16.80 15.77
C TYR A 268 3.08 -17.72 16.13
N PHE A 269 4.08 -17.22 16.86
CA PHE A 269 5.24 -18.00 17.28
C PHE A 269 4.86 -19.16 18.21
N GLU A 270 4.00 -18.93 19.22
CA GLU A 270 3.53 -19.99 20.13
C GLU A 270 2.74 -21.09 19.38
N ARG A 271 1.94 -20.70 18.38
CA ARG A 271 1.18 -21.67 17.57
C ARG A 271 2.07 -22.49 16.65
N LYS A 272 3.07 -21.86 16.02
CA LYS A 272 3.93 -22.49 15.00
C LYS A 272 5.11 -23.24 15.63
N TYR A 273 5.62 -22.77 16.76
CA TYR A 273 6.79 -23.28 17.47
C TYR A 273 6.53 -23.55 18.96
N PRO A 274 5.50 -24.35 19.30
CA PRO A 274 5.11 -24.56 20.69
C PRO A 274 6.16 -25.31 21.53
N GLN A 275 7.26 -25.80 20.96
CA GLN A 275 8.34 -26.42 21.73
C GLN A 275 9.36 -25.38 22.23
N GLU A 276 9.43 -24.22 21.58
CA GLU A 276 10.42 -23.19 21.84
C GLU A 276 9.84 -22.03 22.68
N ILE A 277 8.54 -21.75 22.54
CA ILE A 277 7.90 -20.62 23.22
C ILE A 277 6.45 -20.94 23.63
N ARG A 278 6.12 -20.62 24.88
CA ARG A 278 4.78 -20.73 25.48
C ARG A 278 4.65 -19.76 26.66
N ASP A 279 3.39 -19.50 27.00
CA ASP A 279 2.98 -18.86 28.25
C ASP A 279 3.64 -17.49 28.48
N VAL A 280 3.81 -16.72 27.39
CA VAL A 280 4.46 -15.40 27.41
C VAL A 280 3.55 -14.34 28.02
N ASP A 281 4.07 -13.52 28.95
CA ASP A 281 3.39 -12.30 29.40
C ASP A 281 3.48 -11.17 28.36
N ARG A 282 2.56 -11.21 27.39
CA ARG A 282 2.48 -10.27 26.26
C ARG A 282 2.27 -8.82 26.70
N ARG A 283 1.61 -8.59 27.83
CA ARG A 283 1.38 -7.23 28.34
C ARG A 283 2.66 -6.65 28.90
N ALA A 284 3.42 -7.44 29.64
CA ALA A 284 4.73 -7.04 30.12
C ALA A 284 5.69 -6.76 28.96
N VAL A 285 5.68 -7.58 27.89
CA VAL A 285 6.45 -7.32 26.66
C VAL A 285 6.05 -5.97 26.06
N ALA A 286 4.76 -5.75 25.78
CA ALA A 286 4.29 -4.50 25.18
C ALA A 286 4.61 -3.27 26.03
N GLU A 287 4.58 -3.39 27.36
CA GLU A 287 4.99 -2.32 28.26
C GLU A 287 6.48 -2.01 28.13
N GLN A 288 7.35 -3.03 28.07
CA GLN A 288 8.79 -2.84 27.88
C GLN A 288 9.16 -2.28 26.50
N LEU A 289 8.45 -2.67 25.44
CA LEU A 289 8.61 -2.02 24.13
C LEU A 289 8.28 -0.52 24.22
N ALA A 290 7.17 -0.18 24.87
CA ALA A 290 6.74 1.22 25.01
C ALA A 290 7.64 2.08 25.92
N THR A 291 8.44 1.45 26.79
CA THR A 291 9.40 2.13 27.67
C THR A 291 10.84 2.01 27.20
N ASP A 292 11.07 1.46 26.00
CA ASP A 292 12.41 1.30 25.41
C ASP A 292 13.35 0.45 26.30
N SER A 293 12.82 -0.60 26.94
CA SER A 293 13.55 -1.43 27.90
C SER A 293 13.49 -2.94 27.64
N PHE A 294 12.91 -3.37 26.52
CA PHE A 294 12.92 -4.76 26.08
C PHE A 294 14.35 -5.21 25.71
N GLU A 295 14.77 -6.36 26.22
CA GLU A 295 16.06 -6.97 25.90
C GLU A 295 15.91 -8.34 25.22
N SER A 296 14.95 -9.16 25.64
CA SER A 296 14.76 -10.51 25.09
C SER A 296 13.42 -11.11 25.55
N ILE A 297 12.78 -11.89 24.69
CA ILE A 297 11.51 -12.56 24.96
C ILE A 297 11.63 -13.64 26.06
N THR A 298 12.83 -14.19 26.26
CA THR A 298 13.08 -15.24 27.27
C THR A 298 12.89 -14.77 28.71
N GLU A 299 12.86 -13.45 28.95
CA GLU A 299 12.55 -12.89 30.28
C GLU A 299 11.07 -12.99 30.65
N PHE A 300 10.22 -13.33 29.68
CA PHE A 300 8.76 -13.33 29.80
C PHE A 300 8.13 -14.71 29.64
N THR A 301 8.94 -15.75 29.46
CA THR A 301 8.52 -17.15 29.41
C THR A 301 8.68 -17.80 30.78
N GLU A 302 7.63 -18.42 31.30
CA GLU A 302 7.69 -19.27 32.52
C GLU A 302 8.05 -20.73 32.23
#